data_AF-A0A257W7N5-F1
#
_entry.id   AF-A0A257W7N5-F1
#
_cell.length_a   1.000
_cell.length_b   1.000
_cell.length_c   1.000
_cell.angle_alpha   90.00
_cell.angle_beta   90.00
_cell.angle_gamma   90.00
#
_symmetry.space_group_name_H-M   'P 1'
#
loop_
_entity.id
_entity.type
_entity.pdbx_description
1 polymer ?
#
loop_
_entity_poly.entity_id
_entity_poly.type
_entity_poly.pdbx_seq_one_letter_code
_entity_poly.pdbx_strand_id
1 'polypeptide(L)'
;MAFALSNAPNTKLAFYYRYPKNGQPDTTVSYFTFSPFSIFSSIGCASHNYVKRDFTGSPLEADANTSAPDDFVYLINSPGSYARIKVPGLQNVSNRLVHRAELVAEQIYDPSDDIFFAPESIWMDAYDSSISSYRVIPYDLFPGGSGTLNLASFGSYGNTVPDGSGKEVARWSFDLTRYVQKIVTEGQKVMDFRMMSHRYSTDSIRLNNFDNSGNFTTYVQTLNNNYVTGRVRLGGTAHPTRRMKLRIIYSKI
;
A
#
# COMPACT_ATOMS: atom_id res chain seq x y z
N MET A 1 -5.42 12.37 14.01
CA MET A 1 -5.41 13.64 13.26
C MET A 1 -4.71 13.41 11.93
N ALA A 2 -5.40 13.68 10.82
CA ALA A 2 -4.88 13.53 9.46
C ALA A 2 -4.51 14.90 8.88
N PHE A 3 -3.46 14.98 8.06
CA PHE A 3 -3.20 16.18 7.25
C PHE A 3 -3.82 15.97 5.85
N ALA A 4 -5.03 16.50 5.66
CA ALA A 4 -5.72 16.48 4.37
C ALA A 4 -5.43 17.80 3.64
N LEU A 5 -4.55 17.75 2.64
CA LEU A 5 -4.26 18.91 1.79
C LEU A 5 -5.26 19.08 0.65
N SER A 6 -5.96 18.02 0.23
CA SER A 6 -6.89 18.07 -0.91
C SER A 6 -8.30 18.50 -0.48
N ASN A 7 -8.81 19.58 -1.08
CA ASN A 7 -10.23 19.96 -1.10
C ASN A 7 -10.91 20.24 0.26
N ALA A 8 -10.17 20.63 1.30
CA ALA A 8 -10.80 21.16 2.50
C ALA A 8 -11.08 22.66 2.32
N PRO A 9 -12.33 23.15 2.45
CA PRO A 9 -12.65 24.58 2.39
C PRO A 9 -11.96 25.41 3.49
N ASN A 10 -11.33 24.74 4.46
CA ASN A 10 -10.60 25.31 5.58
C ASN A 10 -9.08 25.38 5.36
N THR A 11 -8.53 24.77 4.30
CA THR A 11 -7.10 24.82 3.97
C THR A 11 -6.84 25.92 2.94
N LYS A 12 -6.82 27.18 3.42
CA LYS A 12 -6.61 28.37 2.60
C LYS A 12 -5.83 29.45 3.35
N LEU A 13 -5.10 30.27 2.62
CA LEU A 13 -4.52 31.50 3.12
C LEU A 13 -5.47 32.66 2.80
N ALA A 14 -5.89 33.39 3.82
CA ALA A 14 -6.75 34.56 3.66
C ALA A 14 -5.95 35.82 3.93
N PHE A 15 -5.97 36.77 2.99
CA PHE A 15 -5.44 38.10 3.22
C PHE A 15 -6.58 39.09 3.35
N TYR A 16 -6.61 39.78 4.48
CA TYR A 16 -7.58 40.83 4.77
C TYR A 16 -6.94 42.19 4.48
N TYR A 17 -7.60 42.99 3.65
CA TYR A 17 -7.11 44.31 3.27
C TYR A 17 -8.14 45.37 3.61
N ARG A 18 -7.64 46.52 4.07
CA ARG A 18 -8.44 47.73 4.26
C ARG A 18 -8.04 48.74 3.20
N TYR A 19 -9.01 49.31 2.50
CA TYR A 19 -8.77 50.29 1.44
C TYR A 19 -9.90 51.33 1.43
N PRO A 20 -9.63 52.59 1.03
CA PRO A 20 -10.68 53.57 0.86
C PRO A 20 -11.45 53.27 -0.44
N LYS A 21 -12.78 53.12 -0.33
CA LYS A 21 -13.69 53.01 -1.47
C LYS A 21 -14.66 54.18 -1.40
N ASN A 22 -14.68 55.03 -2.42
CA ASN A 22 -15.48 56.26 -2.44
C ASN A 22 -15.24 57.16 -1.22
N GLY A 23 -13.99 57.25 -0.76
CA GLY A 23 -13.59 58.09 0.40
C GLY A 23 -13.96 57.52 1.77
N GLN A 24 -14.61 56.36 1.85
CA GLN A 24 -14.93 55.67 3.10
C GLN A 24 -14.03 54.45 3.31
N PRO A 25 -13.64 54.12 4.55
CA PRO A 25 -12.89 52.91 4.83
C PRO A 25 -13.73 51.67 4.49
N ASP A 26 -13.19 50.80 3.63
CA ASP A 26 -13.78 49.52 3.25
C ASP A 26 -12.78 48.39 3.54
N THR A 27 -13.28 47.16 3.61
CA THR A 27 -12.46 45.95 3.81
C THR A 27 -12.82 44.89 2.78
N THR A 28 -11.80 44.18 2.30
CA THR A 28 -11.99 43.03 1.41
C THR A 28 -11.07 41.88 1.82
N VAL A 29 -11.33 40.70 1.27
CA VAL A 29 -10.54 39.49 1.52
C VAL A 29 -10.20 38.79 0.22
N SER A 30 -8.94 38.38 0.07
CA SER A 30 -8.50 37.48 -0.98
C SER A 30 -8.21 36.10 -0.37
N TYR A 31 -8.76 35.05 -0.98
CA TYR A 31 -8.52 33.67 -0.56
C TYR A 31 -7.61 32.96 -1.57
N PHE A 32 -6.55 32.35 -1.04
CA PHE A 32 -5.65 31.46 -1.77
C PHE A 32 -5.88 30.05 -1.26
N THR A 33 -6.61 29.24 -2.02
CA THR A 33 -6.92 27.86 -1.68
C THR A 33 -5.79 26.93 -2.10
N PHE A 34 -5.59 25.85 -1.35
CA PHE A 34 -4.69 24.79 -1.79
C PHE A 34 -5.37 23.94 -2.88
N SER A 35 -4.83 23.96 -4.10
CA SER A 35 -5.29 23.13 -5.22
C SER A 35 -4.35 21.93 -5.38
N PRO A 36 -4.79 20.67 -5.14
CA PRO A 36 -3.97 19.52 -5.44
C PRO A 36 -3.74 19.36 -6.95
N PHE A 37 -2.62 18.75 -7.34
CA PHE A 37 -2.40 18.36 -8.74
C PHE A 37 -3.52 17.40 -9.19
N SER A 38 -4.08 17.65 -10.37
CA SER A 38 -5.11 16.81 -10.98
C SER A 38 -4.69 16.49 -12.42
N ILE A 39 -4.99 15.28 -12.88
CA ILE A 39 -4.70 14.87 -14.27
C ILE A 39 -5.49 15.70 -15.32
N PHE A 40 -6.47 16.48 -14.87
CA PHE A 40 -7.31 17.34 -15.70
C PHE A 40 -7.03 18.85 -15.48
N SER A 41 -6.09 19.22 -14.60
CA SER A 41 -5.74 20.60 -14.30
C SER A 41 -4.25 20.73 -13.99
N SER A 42 -3.55 21.50 -14.83
CA SER A 42 -2.12 21.81 -14.69
C SER A 42 -1.79 22.81 -13.59
N ILE A 43 -2.77 23.25 -12.79
CA ILE A 43 -2.60 24.26 -11.74
C ILE A 43 -2.72 23.58 -10.37
N GLY A 44 -1.66 22.86 -10.00
CA GLY A 44 -1.47 22.31 -8.65
C GLY A 44 -0.55 23.21 -7.82
N CYS A 45 -0.93 23.49 -6.57
CA CYS A 45 -0.06 24.14 -5.60
C CYS A 45 1.04 23.17 -5.16
N ALA A 46 2.30 23.57 -5.30
CA ALA A 46 3.39 22.86 -4.65
C ALA A 46 3.24 22.99 -3.13
N SER A 47 3.31 21.86 -2.41
CA SER A 47 3.43 21.84 -0.95
C SER A 47 4.60 20.96 -0.55
N HIS A 48 5.20 21.28 0.58
CA HIS A 48 6.19 20.45 1.23
C HIS A 48 5.80 20.27 2.68
N ASN A 49 5.50 19.02 3.07
CA ASN A 49 5.27 18.67 4.47
C ASN A 49 6.47 17.87 4.96
N TYR A 50 7.05 18.27 6.08
CA TYR A 50 8.01 17.45 6.81
C TYR A 50 7.30 16.69 7.92
N VAL A 51 7.30 15.37 7.82
CA VAL A 51 6.78 14.48 8.86
C VAL A 51 7.94 13.61 9.34
N LYS A 52 8.20 13.62 10.64
CA LYS A 52 9.18 12.75 11.29
C LYS A 52 8.44 11.79 12.21
N ARG A 53 8.76 10.50 12.13
CA ARG A 53 8.31 9.51 13.11
C ARG A 53 9.49 9.09 13.96
N ASP A 54 9.24 9.01 15.25
CA ASP A 54 10.16 8.46 16.22
C ASP A 54 9.58 7.13 16.70
N PHE A 55 10.37 6.07 16.54
CA PHE A 55 9.98 4.71 16.90
C PHE A 55 10.67 4.24 18.19
N THR A 56 11.49 5.08 18.83
CA THR A 56 12.21 4.70 20.04
C THR A 56 11.23 4.30 21.15
N GLY A 57 11.46 3.12 21.72
CA GLY A 57 10.61 2.49 22.72
C GLY A 57 9.33 1.84 22.18
N SER A 58 9.14 1.80 20.86
CA SER A 58 7.98 1.13 20.25
C SER A 58 8.27 -0.34 19.92
N PRO A 59 7.24 -1.21 19.85
CA PRO A 59 7.43 -2.59 19.39
C PRO A 59 8.08 -2.71 18.00
N LEU A 60 7.78 -1.76 17.12
CA LEU A 60 8.39 -1.71 15.78
C LEU A 60 9.90 -1.51 15.81
N GLU A 61 10.46 -0.80 16.80
CA GLU A 61 11.92 -0.66 16.92
C GLU A 61 12.58 -2.01 17.20
N ALA A 62 11.96 -2.85 18.02
CA ALA A 62 12.47 -4.18 18.35
C ALA A 62 12.40 -5.16 17.16
N ASP A 63 11.34 -5.06 16.36
CA ASP A 63 11.10 -5.98 15.24
C ASP A 63 11.73 -5.48 13.90
N ALA A 64 12.15 -4.23 13.83
CA ALA A 64 12.73 -3.67 12.61
C ALA A 64 14.14 -4.21 12.30
N ASN A 65 14.40 -4.45 11.01
CA ASN A 65 15.70 -4.86 10.47
C ASN A 65 16.26 -6.18 11.06
N THR A 66 15.40 -7.05 11.58
CA THR A 66 15.79 -8.38 12.02
C THR A 66 15.73 -9.37 10.84
N SER A 67 16.40 -10.52 10.99
CA SER A 67 16.37 -11.63 10.03
C SER A 67 15.44 -12.77 10.48
N ALA A 68 14.86 -12.66 11.68
CA ALA A 68 13.95 -13.64 12.22
C ALA A 68 12.54 -13.45 11.64
N PRO A 69 11.72 -14.52 11.54
CA PRO A 69 10.31 -14.37 11.25
C PRO A 69 9.60 -13.59 12.38
N ASP A 70 8.89 -12.53 12.02
CA ASP A 70 8.19 -11.70 13.00
C ASP A 70 6.88 -12.36 13.49
N ASP A 71 6.54 -12.12 14.76
CA ASP A 71 5.22 -12.42 15.34
C ASP A 71 4.18 -11.40 14.88
N PHE A 72 4.57 -10.12 14.82
CA PHE A 72 3.73 -9.02 14.36
C PHE A 72 4.42 -8.27 13.23
N VAL A 73 3.63 -7.90 12.22
CA VAL A 73 4.09 -7.08 11.10
C VAL A 73 3.42 -5.72 11.20
N TYR A 74 4.20 -4.67 11.45
CA TYR A 74 3.68 -3.31 11.58
C TYR A 74 3.83 -2.55 10.27
N LEU A 75 2.71 -2.15 9.69
CA LEU A 75 2.66 -1.26 8.53
C LEU A 75 2.16 0.10 8.98
N ILE A 76 2.89 1.14 8.61
CA ILE A 76 2.56 2.51 8.96
C ILE A 76 2.67 3.36 7.69
N ASN A 77 1.62 4.12 7.37
CA ASN A 77 1.58 4.98 6.18
C ASN A 77 2.72 6.02 6.18
N SER A 78 3.08 6.52 5.00
CA SER A 78 4.21 7.40 4.74
C SER A 78 4.23 8.67 5.59
N PRO A 79 5.41 9.09 6.10
CA PRO A 79 6.68 8.35 6.11
C PRO A 79 6.67 7.27 7.21
N GLY A 80 6.77 6.00 6.86
CA GLY A 80 6.56 4.91 7.83
C GLY A 80 7.30 3.63 7.50
N SER A 81 6.69 2.50 7.85
CA SER A 81 7.28 1.17 7.75
C SER A 81 6.67 0.35 6.62
N TYR A 82 7.45 -0.61 6.17
CA TYR A 82 7.02 -1.66 5.26
C TYR A 82 7.55 -2.99 5.77
N ALA A 83 6.94 -4.08 5.31
CA ALA A 83 7.37 -5.44 5.62
C ALA A 83 8.01 -6.08 4.39
N ARG A 84 9.02 -6.92 4.61
CA ARG A 84 9.57 -7.80 3.56
C ARG A 84 8.98 -9.19 3.72
N ILE A 85 8.28 -9.68 2.70
CA ILE A 85 7.67 -11.01 2.72
C ILE A 85 8.48 -11.93 1.82
N LYS A 86 8.90 -13.07 2.36
CA LYS A 86 9.65 -14.10 1.64
C LYS A 86 8.86 -15.41 1.62
N VAL A 87 8.85 -16.09 0.48
CA VAL A 87 8.19 -17.40 0.34
C VAL A 87 9.19 -18.42 -0.22
N PRO A 88 10.28 -18.74 0.51
CA PRO A 88 11.39 -19.52 -0.05
C PRO A 88 10.98 -20.92 -0.50
N GLY A 89 10.02 -21.55 0.19
CA GLY A 89 9.53 -22.90 -0.16
C GLY A 89 8.83 -22.97 -1.52
N LEU A 90 8.41 -21.84 -2.09
CA LEU A 90 7.71 -21.79 -3.37
C LEU A 90 8.59 -22.23 -4.55
N GLN A 91 9.89 -21.98 -4.49
CA GLN A 91 10.83 -22.34 -5.56
C GLN A 91 10.95 -23.86 -5.75
N ASN A 92 10.69 -24.62 -4.68
CA ASN A 92 10.83 -26.08 -4.65
C ASN A 92 9.52 -26.82 -4.91
N VAL A 93 8.44 -26.10 -5.24
CA VAL A 93 7.15 -26.72 -5.56
C VAL A 93 7.23 -27.33 -6.95
N SER A 94 6.96 -28.63 -7.05
CA SER A 94 6.93 -29.35 -8.32
C SER A 94 5.86 -28.80 -9.27
N ASN A 95 5.96 -29.14 -10.56
CA ASN A 95 4.95 -28.78 -11.56
C ASN A 95 3.54 -29.26 -11.18
N ARG A 96 2.58 -28.34 -11.15
CA ARG A 96 1.18 -28.53 -10.73
C ARG A 96 0.28 -27.51 -11.44
N LEU A 97 -0.99 -27.86 -11.60
CA LEU A 97 -2.02 -26.93 -12.05
C LEU A 97 -2.54 -26.14 -10.86
N VAL A 98 -2.34 -24.83 -10.84
CA VAL A 98 -2.72 -23.93 -9.75
C VAL A 98 -4.10 -23.35 -10.05
N HIS A 99 -5.06 -23.61 -9.17
CA HIS A 99 -6.42 -23.07 -9.27
C HIS A 99 -6.56 -21.72 -8.58
N ARG A 100 -5.83 -21.53 -7.48
CA ARG A 100 -5.81 -20.30 -6.70
C ARG A 100 -4.55 -20.24 -5.85
N ALA A 101 -3.87 -19.10 -5.83
CA ALA A 101 -2.82 -18.83 -4.87
C ALA A 101 -3.06 -17.46 -4.24
N GLU A 102 -3.12 -17.41 -2.91
CA GLU A 102 -3.42 -16.17 -2.19
C GLU A 102 -2.51 -15.96 -0.98
N LEU A 103 -1.89 -14.79 -0.89
CA LEU A 103 -1.24 -14.36 0.34
C LEU A 103 -2.27 -13.69 1.24
N VAL A 104 -2.56 -14.30 2.37
CA VAL A 104 -3.53 -13.81 3.35
C VAL A 104 -2.79 -13.12 4.49
N ALA A 105 -3.18 -11.88 4.77
CA ALA A 105 -2.73 -11.09 5.91
C ALA A 105 -3.93 -10.55 6.68
N GLU A 106 -3.89 -10.65 8.01
CA GLU A 106 -5.00 -10.27 8.87
C GLU A 106 -4.53 -9.35 9.99
N GLN A 107 -5.31 -8.30 10.24
CA GLN A 107 -5.09 -7.37 11.35
C GLN A 107 -5.27 -8.09 12.69
N ILE A 108 -4.37 -7.79 13.62
CA ILE A 108 -4.54 -8.15 15.03
C ILE A 108 -5.15 -6.95 15.74
N TYR A 109 -6.38 -7.09 16.25
CA TYR A 109 -7.10 -6.00 16.91
C TYR A 109 -6.34 -5.45 18.12
N ASP A 110 -6.19 -4.13 18.20
CA ASP A 110 -5.77 -3.37 19.38
C ASP A 110 -6.84 -2.35 19.78
N PRO A 111 -7.05 -2.08 21.09
CA PRO A 111 -7.95 -0.99 21.49
C PRO A 111 -7.59 0.37 20.89
N SER A 112 -6.31 0.61 20.54
CA SER A 112 -5.91 1.85 19.89
C SER A 112 -6.37 1.97 18.42
N ASP A 113 -6.86 0.89 17.81
CA ASP A 113 -7.32 0.88 16.42
C ASP A 113 -8.61 1.71 16.23
N ASP A 114 -9.39 1.92 17.31
CA ASP A 114 -10.58 2.78 17.31
C ASP A 114 -10.22 4.26 17.04
N ILE A 115 -8.97 4.64 17.34
CA ILE A 115 -8.43 5.99 17.11
C ILE A 115 -7.49 5.98 15.89
N PHE A 116 -6.70 4.92 15.76
CA PHE A 116 -5.68 4.76 14.73
C PHE A 116 -6.02 3.59 13.81
N PHE A 117 -7.02 3.84 12.97
CA PHE A 117 -7.59 2.86 12.06
C PHE A 117 -6.58 2.31 11.04
N ALA A 118 -6.88 1.09 10.59
CA ALA A 118 -6.19 0.42 9.50
C ALA A 118 -6.25 1.25 8.20
N PRO A 119 -5.20 1.21 7.37
CA PRO A 119 -5.23 1.86 6.05
C PRO A 119 -6.32 1.24 5.17
N GLU A 120 -6.87 2.04 4.25
CA GLU A 120 -7.88 1.57 3.29
C GLU A 120 -7.29 0.51 2.35
N SER A 121 -6.05 0.75 1.89
CA SER A 121 -5.34 -0.19 1.04
C SER A 121 -3.93 -0.50 1.54
N ILE A 122 -3.53 -1.75 1.30
CA ILE A 122 -2.15 -2.21 1.38
C ILE A 122 -1.70 -2.56 -0.02
N TRP A 123 -0.48 -2.16 -0.33
CA TRP A 123 0.20 -2.47 -1.57
C TRP A 123 1.24 -3.55 -1.36
N MET A 124 1.39 -4.39 -2.37
CA MET A 124 2.45 -5.39 -2.42
C MET A 124 3.14 -5.32 -3.78
N ASP A 125 4.45 -5.08 -3.76
CA ASP A 125 5.32 -5.10 -4.92
C ASP A 125 6.41 -6.17 -4.74
N ALA A 126 7.16 -6.44 -5.80
CA ALA A 126 8.23 -7.44 -5.81
C ALA A 126 9.58 -6.77 -6.07
N TYR A 127 10.60 -7.21 -5.35
CA TYR A 127 11.98 -6.84 -5.65
C TYR A 127 12.52 -7.70 -6.80
N ASP A 128 12.91 -7.05 -7.89
CA ASP A 128 13.50 -7.71 -9.06
C ASP A 128 15.00 -7.46 -9.12
N SER A 129 15.76 -8.50 -8.80
CA SER A 129 17.22 -8.44 -8.78
C SER A 129 17.84 -8.14 -10.15
N SER A 130 17.11 -8.36 -11.25
CA SER A 130 17.64 -8.08 -12.61
C SER A 130 17.71 -6.59 -12.94
N ILE A 131 16.85 -5.78 -12.31
CA ILE A 131 16.82 -4.31 -12.44
C ILE A 131 17.18 -3.60 -11.14
N SER A 132 17.51 -4.35 -10.08
CA SER A 132 17.85 -3.83 -8.75
C SER A 132 16.83 -2.84 -8.19
N SER A 133 15.54 -3.05 -8.50
CA SER A 133 14.45 -2.14 -8.15
C SER A 133 13.19 -2.93 -7.77
N TYR A 134 12.29 -2.26 -7.05
CA TYR A 134 10.93 -2.75 -6.85
C TYR A 134 10.12 -2.57 -8.12
N ARG A 135 9.28 -3.56 -8.39
CA ARG A 135 8.40 -3.61 -9.55
C ARG A 135 7.02 -4.11 -9.15
N VAL A 136 6.03 -3.74 -9.96
CA VAL A 136 4.70 -4.34 -9.92
C VAL A 136 4.84 -5.86 -10.13
N ILE A 137 4.17 -6.64 -9.28
CA ILE A 137 4.17 -8.10 -9.36
C ILE A 137 3.67 -8.51 -10.76
N PRO A 138 4.41 -9.34 -11.51
CA PRO A 138 4.01 -9.71 -12.86
C PRO A 138 2.77 -10.63 -12.85
N TYR A 139 2.09 -10.70 -13.99
CA TYR A 139 0.94 -11.56 -14.28
C TYR A 139 -0.38 -11.20 -13.60
N ASP A 140 -0.40 -11.01 -12.28
CA ASP A 140 -1.64 -10.82 -11.52
C ASP A 140 -2.03 -9.34 -11.34
N LEU A 141 -1.05 -8.43 -11.37
CA LEU A 141 -1.27 -6.98 -11.40
C LEU A 141 -1.02 -6.43 -12.80
N PHE A 142 -2.03 -5.90 -13.47
CA PHE A 142 -1.86 -5.29 -14.79
C PHE A 142 -2.86 -4.16 -15.00
N PRO A 143 -2.49 -3.13 -15.79
CA PRO A 143 -3.40 -2.05 -16.11
C PRO A 143 -4.53 -2.57 -16.99
N GLY A 144 -5.78 -2.30 -16.59
CA GLY A 144 -6.95 -2.56 -17.45
C GLY A 144 -7.01 -1.57 -18.63
N GLY A 145 -8.08 -1.63 -19.42
CA GLY A 145 -8.27 -0.73 -20.58
C GLY A 145 -8.25 0.77 -20.25
N SER A 146 -8.46 1.14 -18.99
CA SER A 146 -8.37 2.52 -18.48
C SER A 146 -6.98 2.93 -17.97
N GLY A 147 -5.96 2.05 -18.08
CA GLY A 147 -4.61 2.29 -17.57
C GLY A 147 -4.45 2.16 -16.05
N THR A 148 -5.54 1.85 -15.33
CA THR A 148 -5.54 1.66 -13.86
C THR A 148 -5.29 0.19 -13.53
N LEU A 149 -4.45 -0.08 -12.52
CA LEU A 149 -4.23 -1.44 -12.02
C LEU A 149 -5.52 -2.04 -11.43
N ASN A 150 -5.65 -3.35 -11.56
CA ASN A 150 -6.73 -4.17 -11.01
C ASN A 150 -6.61 -4.39 -9.48
N LEU A 151 -6.42 -3.32 -8.70
CA LEU A 151 -6.15 -3.38 -7.25
C LEU A 151 -7.22 -4.13 -6.44
N ALA A 152 -8.49 -3.98 -6.81
CA ALA A 152 -9.60 -4.63 -6.12
C ALA A 152 -9.54 -6.15 -6.29
N SER A 153 -9.39 -6.63 -7.53
CA SER A 153 -9.25 -8.05 -7.84
C SER A 153 -7.93 -8.63 -7.30
N PHE A 154 -6.88 -7.81 -7.25
CA PHE A 154 -5.60 -8.21 -6.67
C PHE A 154 -5.66 -8.36 -5.15
N GLY A 155 -6.61 -7.72 -4.46
CA GLY A 155 -6.78 -7.83 -3.01
C GLY A 155 -6.09 -6.74 -2.17
N SER A 156 -5.79 -5.59 -2.78
CA SER A 156 -5.18 -4.46 -2.07
C SER A 156 -6.09 -3.81 -1.02
N TYR A 157 -7.40 -3.93 -1.16
CA TYR A 157 -8.36 -3.37 -0.20
C TYR A 157 -8.72 -4.39 0.88
N GLY A 158 -8.74 -3.94 2.13
CA GLY A 158 -9.04 -4.78 3.28
C GLY A 158 -10.53 -5.11 3.36
N ASN A 159 -10.86 -6.38 3.57
CA ASN A 159 -12.23 -6.79 3.89
C ASN A 159 -12.41 -6.87 5.40
N THR A 160 -13.53 -6.37 5.90
CA THR A 160 -13.89 -6.50 7.32
C THR A 160 -14.31 -7.94 7.62
N VAL A 161 -13.64 -8.56 8.59
CA VAL A 161 -13.94 -9.91 9.07
C VAL A 161 -14.01 -9.93 10.60
N PRO A 162 -14.84 -10.80 11.20
CA PRO A 162 -14.86 -10.98 12.63
C PRO A 162 -13.57 -11.66 13.09
N ASP A 163 -13.05 -11.20 14.22
CA ASP A 163 -11.79 -11.63 14.81
C ASP A 163 -11.96 -12.89 15.70
N GLY A 164 -13.19 -13.39 15.86
CA GLY A 164 -13.54 -14.51 16.72
C GLY A 164 -13.79 -14.14 18.19
N SER A 165 -13.49 -12.90 18.59
CA SER A 165 -13.76 -12.32 19.92
C SER A 165 -14.86 -11.25 19.87
N GLY A 166 -15.56 -11.13 18.73
CA GLY A 166 -16.63 -10.15 18.50
C GLY A 166 -16.15 -8.78 18.03
N LYS A 167 -14.86 -8.63 17.69
CA LYS A 167 -14.33 -7.40 17.06
C LYS A 167 -14.24 -7.59 15.56
N GLU A 168 -14.35 -6.48 14.83
CA GLU A 168 -14.14 -6.42 13.39
C GLU A 168 -12.69 -6.04 13.10
N VAL A 169 -12.03 -6.79 12.23
CA VAL A 169 -10.65 -6.55 11.79
C VAL A 169 -10.53 -6.59 10.28
N ALA A 170 -9.55 -5.88 9.74
CA ALA A 170 -9.28 -5.91 8.31
C ALA A 170 -8.47 -7.16 7.91
N ARG A 171 -8.85 -7.76 6.77
CA ARG A 171 -8.16 -8.89 6.14
C ARG A 171 -7.89 -8.61 4.67
N TRP A 172 -6.65 -8.76 4.28
CA TRP A 172 -6.20 -8.66 2.88
C TRP A 172 -5.90 -10.06 2.34
N SER A 173 -6.30 -10.31 1.10
CA SER A 173 -6.06 -11.59 0.42
C SER A 173 -5.56 -11.29 -0.99
N PHE A 174 -4.24 -11.32 -1.16
CA PHE A 174 -3.59 -10.94 -2.39
C PHE A 174 -3.59 -12.10 -3.39
N ASP A 175 -4.15 -11.89 -4.59
CA ASP A 175 -4.14 -12.91 -5.65
C ASP A 175 -2.75 -12.98 -6.31
N LEU A 176 -2.14 -14.16 -6.22
CA LEU A 176 -0.84 -14.50 -6.80
C LEU A 176 -0.95 -15.73 -7.71
N THR A 177 -2.15 -16.03 -8.20
CA THR A 177 -2.44 -17.29 -8.90
C THR A 177 -1.58 -17.46 -10.15
N ARG A 178 -1.52 -16.45 -11.03
CA ARG A 178 -0.73 -16.57 -12.27
C ARG A 178 0.77 -16.50 -11.98
N TYR A 179 1.18 -15.67 -11.03
CA TYR A 179 2.56 -15.57 -10.58
C TYR A 179 3.08 -16.93 -10.06
N VAL A 180 2.33 -17.56 -9.16
CA VAL A 180 2.65 -18.89 -8.63
C VAL A 180 2.60 -19.95 -9.74
N GLN A 181 1.61 -19.89 -10.63
CA GLN A 181 1.51 -20.80 -11.77
C GLN A 181 2.79 -20.77 -12.63
N LYS A 182 3.28 -19.57 -12.98
CA LYS A 182 4.49 -19.40 -13.79
C LYS A 182 5.75 -19.90 -13.09
N ILE A 183 5.84 -19.76 -11.77
CA ILE A 183 6.95 -20.35 -11.00
C ILE A 183 6.93 -21.87 -11.08
N VAL A 184 5.78 -22.51 -10.81
CA VAL A 184 5.73 -23.98 -10.71
C VAL A 184 5.82 -24.69 -12.06
N THR A 185 5.35 -24.07 -13.17
CA THR A 185 5.43 -24.68 -14.51
C THR A 185 6.69 -24.30 -15.28
N GLU A 186 7.17 -23.06 -15.17
CA GLU A 186 8.27 -22.54 -15.99
C GLU A 186 9.56 -22.31 -15.19
N GLY A 187 9.56 -22.62 -13.89
CA GLY A 187 10.74 -22.47 -13.04
C GLY A 187 11.15 -21.01 -12.84
N GLN A 188 10.22 -20.07 -12.98
CA GLN A 188 10.53 -18.66 -12.76
C GLN A 188 11.05 -18.41 -11.34
N LYS A 189 11.92 -17.41 -11.21
CA LYS A 189 12.54 -17.06 -9.93
C LYS A 189 11.50 -16.48 -8.97
N VAL A 190 11.43 -17.03 -7.76
CA VAL A 190 10.66 -16.44 -6.66
C VAL A 190 11.28 -15.07 -6.29
N MET A 191 10.43 -14.06 -6.20
CA MET A 191 10.79 -12.70 -5.82
C MET A 191 10.45 -12.47 -4.34
N ASP A 192 11.26 -11.65 -3.68
CA ASP A 192 10.93 -11.13 -2.36
C ASP A 192 9.89 -10.01 -2.52
N PHE A 193 8.85 -10.01 -1.72
CA PHE A 193 7.83 -8.96 -1.77
C PHE A 193 8.09 -7.89 -0.73
N ARG A 194 7.66 -6.66 -1.03
CA ARG A 194 7.50 -5.61 -0.03
C ARG A 194 6.02 -5.27 0.09
N MET A 195 5.54 -5.27 1.33
CA MET A 195 4.17 -4.94 1.70
C MET A 195 4.15 -3.61 2.44
N MET A 196 3.31 -2.67 2.02
CA MET A 196 3.28 -1.32 2.59
C MET A 196 1.90 -0.67 2.55
N SER A 197 1.66 0.28 3.45
CA SER A 197 0.41 1.07 3.54
C SER A 197 0.62 2.55 3.18
N HIS A 198 1.61 2.81 2.34
CA HIS A 198 2.02 4.16 1.95
C HIS A 198 0.94 4.89 1.14
N ARG A 199 1.08 6.22 1.00
CA ARG A 199 0.19 7.04 0.16
C ARG A 199 0.33 6.67 -1.31
N TYR A 200 1.57 6.52 -1.77
CA TYR A 200 1.91 6.21 -3.15
C TYR A 200 2.97 5.12 -3.20
N SER A 201 2.95 4.36 -4.29
CA SER A 201 4.10 3.57 -4.73
C SER A 201 4.66 4.13 -6.03
N THR A 202 5.97 4.09 -6.17
CA THR A 202 6.68 4.38 -7.43
C THR A 202 7.52 3.16 -7.76
N ASP A 203 7.01 2.34 -8.67
CA ASP A 203 7.61 1.05 -9.02
C ASP A 203 7.90 0.97 -10.52
N SER A 204 8.79 0.06 -10.90
CA SER A 204 8.92 -0.34 -12.30
C SER A 204 7.76 -1.24 -12.73
N ILE A 205 7.28 -1.12 -13.96
CA ILE A 205 6.29 -2.03 -14.55
C ILE A 205 6.71 -2.37 -15.97
N ARG A 206 6.48 -3.61 -16.41
CA ARG A 206 6.63 -4.00 -17.82
C ARG A 206 5.46 -3.43 -18.63
N LEU A 207 5.72 -2.95 -19.85
CA LEU A 207 4.66 -2.46 -20.76
C LEU A 207 3.53 -3.48 -20.95
N ASN A 208 3.88 -4.76 -21.04
CA ASN A 208 2.93 -5.86 -20.94
C ASN A 208 3.23 -6.67 -19.67
N ASN A 209 2.72 -6.20 -18.53
CA ASN A 209 2.94 -6.87 -17.25
C ASN A 209 2.17 -8.18 -17.11
N PHE A 210 1.06 -8.35 -17.86
CA PHE A 210 0.29 -9.59 -17.89
C PHE A 210 1.11 -10.76 -18.43
N ASP A 211 1.93 -10.54 -19.47
CA ASP A 211 2.86 -11.55 -20.00
C ASP A 211 4.29 -11.38 -19.49
N ASN A 212 4.54 -10.41 -18.60
CA ASN A 212 5.86 -10.03 -18.09
C ASN A 212 6.88 -9.73 -19.23
N SER A 213 6.47 -8.99 -20.25
CA SER A 213 7.25 -8.72 -21.46
C SER A 213 7.30 -7.24 -21.84
N GLY A 214 8.17 -6.89 -22.81
CA GLY A 214 8.39 -5.51 -23.23
C GLY A 214 9.29 -4.71 -22.29
N ASN A 215 9.49 -3.42 -22.53
CA ASN A 215 10.40 -2.60 -21.73
C ASN A 215 9.80 -2.25 -20.35
N PHE A 216 10.67 -1.90 -19.39
CA PHE A 216 10.23 -1.31 -18.13
C PHE A 216 9.90 0.17 -18.30
N THR A 217 8.88 0.62 -17.59
CA THR A 217 8.52 2.02 -17.40
C THR A 217 8.23 2.29 -15.92
N THR A 218 8.18 3.56 -15.52
CA THR A 218 7.81 3.94 -14.15
C THR A 218 6.30 3.99 -14.03
N TYR A 219 5.78 3.38 -12.96
CA TYR A 219 4.36 3.45 -12.59
C TYR A 219 4.21 4.07 -11.21
N VAL A 220 3.31 5.05 -11.11
CA VAL A 220 2.95 5.68 -9.84
C VAL A 220 1.53 5.30 -9.49
N GLN A 221 1.37 4.57 -8.39
CA GLN A 221 0.06 4.16 -7.88
C GLN A 221 -0.28 4.98 -6.64
N THR A 222 -1.44 5.64 -6.62
CA THR A 222 -1.99 6.21 -5.39
C THR A 222 -2.79 5.15 -4.65
N LEU A 223 -2.50 4.97 -3.36
CA LEU A 223 -3.01 3.87 -2.53
C LEU A 223 -3.91 4.38 -1.41
N ASN A 224 -3.44 5.38 -0.66
CA ASN A 224 -4.15 5.90 0.51
C ASN A 224 -4.27 7.43 0.42
N ASN A 225 -5.45 7.97 0.72
CA ASN A 225 -5.76 9.39 0.45
C ASN A 225 -5.19 10.40 1.44
N ASN A 226 -4.56 9.96 2.53
CA ASN A 226 -4.02 10.85 3.55
C ASN A 226 -2.58 10.47 3.89
N TYR A 227 -1.78 11.47 4.27
CA TYR A 227 -0.49 11.22 4.91
C TYR A 227 -0.69 10.94 6.41
N VAL A 228 0.25 10.23 7.01
CA VAL A 228 0.34 10.01 8.46
C VAL A 228 -0.75 9.11 9.08
N THR A 229 -1.91 8.96 8.45
CA THR A 229 -3.01 8.09 8.90
C THR A 229 -2.99 6.73 8.25
N GLY A 230 -3.50 5.71 8.93
CA GLY A 230 -3.44 4.34 8.45
C GLY A 230 -2.21 3.67 9.02
N ARG A 231 -2.43 2.89 10.07
CA ARG A 231 -1.45 1.96 10.60
C ARG A 231 -2.16 0.64 10.87
N VAL A 232 -1.45 -0.46 10.74
CA VAL A 232 -2.00 -1.76 11.05
C VAL A 232 -0.90 -2.65 11.57
N ARG A 233 -1.23 -3.45 12.58
CA ARG A 233 -0.44 -4.61 12.97
C ARG A 233 -1.10 -5.85 12.37
N LEU A 234 -0.32 -6.62 11.62
CA LEU A 234 -0.74 -7.86 11.01
C LEU A 234 -0.11 -9.02 11.78
N GLY A 235 -0.76 -10.18 11.79
CA GLY A 235 -0.11 -11.38 12.30
C GLY A 235 0.99 -11.84 11.36
N GLY A 236 2.23 -11.94 11.84
CA GLY A 236 3.37 -12.45 11.09
C GLY A 236 3.34 -13.98 10.95
N THR A 237 4.38 -14.57 10.36
CA THR A 237 4.44 -16.03 10.17
C THR A 237 4.63 -16.78 11.49
N ALA A 238 5.27 -16.15 12.49
CA ALA A 238 5.49 -16.76 13.80
C ALA A 238 4.26 -16.66 14.73
N HIS A 239 3.30 -15.77 14.42
CA HIS A 239 2.08 -15.57 15.23
C HIS A 239 1.35 -16.90 15.52
N PRO A 240 0.86 -17.16 16.75
CA PRO A 240 0.36 -18.49 17.13
C PRO A 240 -0.94 -18.88 16.41
N THR A 241 -1.86 -17.94 16.21
CA THR A 241 -3.24 -18.24 15.74
C THR A 241 -3.60 -17.61 14.40
N ARG A 242 -2.92 -16.51 14.03
CA ARG A 242 -3.25 -15.67 12.88
C ARG A 242 -2.05 -15.42 11.99
N ARG A 243 -1.51 -16.50 11.44
CA ARG A 243 -0.31 -16.45 10.61
C ARG A 243 -0.57 -15.84 9.24
N MET A 244 0.29 -14.91 8.84
CA MET A 244 0.41 -14.57 7.43
C MET A 244 0.86 -15.80 6.65
N LYS A 245 0.13 -16.13 5.57
CA LYS A 245 0.34 -17.39 4.84
C LYS A 245 -0.02 -17.25 3.36
N LEU A 246 0.78 -17.90 2.51
CA LEU A 246 0.42 -18.18 1.13
C LEU A 246 -0.39 -19.48 1.08
N ARG A 247 -1.66 -19.40 0.71
CA ARG A 247 -2.52 -20.55 0.47
C ARG A 247 -2.53 -20.87 -1.02
N ILE A 248 -2.15 -22.09 -1.39
CA ILE A 248 -2.17 -22.57 -2.78
C ILE A 248 -3.16 -23.73 -2.88
N ILE A 249 -4.11 -23.63 -3.80
CA ILE A 249 -5.06 -24.68 -4.19
C ILE A 249 -4.63 -25.17 -5.57
N TYR A 250 -4.35 -26.47 -5.70
CA TYR A 250 -3.77 -27.03 -6.92
C TYR A 250 -4.22 -28.48 -7.16
N SER A 251 -4.06 -28.92 -8.41
CA SER A 251 -4.11 -30.33 -8.81
C SER A 251 -2.71 -30.83 -9.17
N LYS A 252 -2.44 -32.10 -8.86
CA LYS A 252 -1.23 -32.78 -9.34
C LYS A 252 -1.40 -33.09 -10.84
N ILE A 253 -0.30 -33.02 -11.58
CA ILE A 253 -0.19 -33.42 -12.98
C ILE A 253 0.55 -34.75 -13.03
#